data_AF-A0A1F9MZ16-F1
#
_entry.id   AF-A0A1F9MZ16-F1
#
_cell.length_a   1.000
_cell.length_b   1.000
_cell.length_c   1.000
_cell.angle_alpha   90.00
_cell.angle_beta   90.00
_cell.angle_gamma   90.00
#
_symmetry.space_group_name_H-M   'P 1'
#
loop_
_entity.id
_entity.type
_entity.pdbx_description
1 polymer ?
#
loop_
_entity_poly.entity_id
_entity_poly.type
_entity_poly.pdbx_seq_one_letter_code
_entity_poly.pdbx_strand_id
1 'polypeptide(L)' 'METFAISEFKARCLAILDRVHKTGSPVLITKHGVPIARINPPVPELGATSGFSCMSGTAEELEDILAPLDPGDWNALQ' A
#
# COMPACT_ATOMS: atom_id res chain seq x y z
N MET A 1 11.56 12.48 -8.55
CA MET A 1 12.38 11.75 -7.56
C MET A 1 13.69 12.50 -7.45
N GLU A 2 14.00 13.02 -6.27
CA GLU A 2 15.22 13.81 -6.05
C GLU A 2 16.43 12.87 -5.88
N THR A 3 17.59 13.30 -6.37
CA THR A 3 18.79 12.47 -6.41
C THR A 3 19.94 13.16 -5.70
N PHE A 4 20.59 12.45 -4.79
CA PHE A 4 21.72 12.94 -4.00
C PHE A 4 22.97 12.10 -4.30
N ALA A 5 24.12 12.75 -4.35
CA ALA A 5 25.39 12.05 -4.30
C ALA A 5 25.63 11.48 -2.89
N ILE A 6 26.37 10.38 -2.79
CA ILE A 6 26.69 9.74 -1.51
C ILE A 6 27.46 10.69 -0.56
N SER A 7 28.24 11.63 -1.10
CA SER A 7 28.93 12.66 -0.32
C SER A 7 27.94 13.64 0.33
N GLU A 8 26.95 14.12 -0.42
CA GLU A 8 25.91 15.01 0.10
C GLU A 8 25.03 14.27 1.12
N PHE A 9 24.66 13.02 0.81
CA PHE A 9 23.90 12.20 1.75
C PHE A 9 24.63 12.01 3.08
N LYS A 10 25.94 11.73 3.07
CA LYS A 10 26.74 11.62 4.29
C LYS A 10 26.74 12.90 5.12
N ALA A 11 26.79 14.06 4.47
CA ALA A 11 26.78 15.35 5.15
C ALA A 11 25.39 15.73 5.72
N ARG A 12 24.30 15.25 5.11
CA ARG A 12 22.92 15.71 5.40
C ARG A 12 21.96 14.56 5.72
N CYS A 13 22.48 13.42 6.14
CA CYS A 13 21.73 12.16 6.27
C CYS A 13 20.40 12.35 7.03
N LEU A 14 20.47 12.87 8.26
CA LEU A 14 19.28 13.06 9.10
C LEU A 14 18.26 14.04 8.48
N ALA A 15 18.73 15.14 7.88
CA ALA A 15 17.85 16.12 7.24
C ALA A 15 17.13 15.53 6.01
N ILE A 16 17.83 14.68 5.24
CA ILE A 16 17.24 14.00 4.09
C ILE A 16 16.20 12.96 4.55
N LEU A 17 16.50 12.17 5.59
CA LEU A 17 15.56 11.21 6.17
C LEU A 17 14.30 11.90 6.72
N ASP A 18 14.47 12.99 7.46
CA ASP A 18 13.37 13.78 8.01
C ASP A 18 12.51 14.39 6.89
N ARG A 19 13.14 14.88 5.81
CA ARG A 19 12.41 15.34 4.62
C ARG A 19 11.60 14.22 3.97
N VAL A 20 12.17 13.03 3.79
CA VAL A 20 11.46 11.88 3.21
C VAL A 20 10.26 11.49 4.08
N HIS A 21 10.43 11.49 5.40
CA HIS A 21 9.36 11.22 6.36
C HIS A 21 8.24 12.26 6.28
N LYS A 22 8.58 13.56 6.26
CA LYS A 22 7.60 14.66 6.23
C LYS A 22 6.87 14.79 4.90
N THR A 23 7.57 14.58 3.78
CA THR A 23 7.04 14.85 2.44
C THR A 23 6.45 13.62 1.76
N GLY A 24 6.73 12.42 2.25
CA GLY A 24 6.38 11.18 1.56
C GLY A 24 7.13 10.97 0.24
N SER A 25 8.06 11.86 -0.12
CA SER A 25 8.73 11.82 -1.42
C SER A 25 10.00 10.96 -1.35
N PRO A 26 10.12 9.90 -2.15
CA PRO A 26 11.30 9.06 -2.16
C PRO A 26 12.50 9.77 -2.79
N VAL A 27 13.70 9.41 -2.33
CA VAL A 27 14.98 9.96 -2.81
C VAL A 27 15.92 8.85 -3.28
N LEU A 28 16.77 9.17 -4.24
CA LEU A 28 17.75 8.26 -4.83
C LEU A 28 19.17 8.67 -4.42
N ILE A 29 19.96 7.72 -3.95
CA ILE A 29 21.37 7.91 -3.60
C ILE A 29 22.23 7.35 -4.73
N THR A 30 23.20 8.14 -5.18
CA THR A 30 24.15 7.76 -6.22
C THR A 30 25.60 7.79 -5.71
N LYS A 31 26.46 6.97 -6.29
CA LYS A 31 27.92 7.01 -6.11
C LYS A 31 28.55 7.09 -7.49
N HIS A 32 29.29 8.17 -7.76
CA HIS A 32 29.86 8.45 -9.09
C HIS A 32 28.82 8.41 -10.22
N GLY A 33 27.62 8.97 -9.98
CA GLY A 33 26.52 8.97 -10.95
C GLY A 33 25.75 7.66 -11.07
N VAL A 34 26.25 6.57 -10.47
CA VAL A 34 25.58 5.26 -10.47
C VAL A 34 24.62 5.19 -9.27
N PRO A 35 23.33 4.86 -9.47
CA PRO A 35 22.39 4.67 -8.37
C PRO A 35 22.76 3.46 -7.52
N ILE A 36 22.79 3.63 -6.19
CA ILE A 36 23.20 2.58 -5.24
C ILE A 36 22.16 2.27 -4.17
N ALA A 37 21.27 3.22 -3.86
CA ALA A 37 20.23 3.02 -2.85
C ALA A 37 19.05 3.96 -3.12
N ARG A 38 17.87 3.58 -2.63
CA ARG A 38 16.66 4.39 -2.66
C ARG A 38 16.08 4.43 -1.25
N ILE A 39 15.71 5.61 -0.79
CA ILE A 39 15.04 5.80 0.50
C ILE A 39 13.59 6.12 0.20
N ASN A 40 12.70 5.25 0.69
CA ASN A 40 11.26 5.44 0.61
C ASN A 40 10.75 5.95 1.96
N PRO A 41 9.63 6.70 1.97
CA PRO A 41 8.95 7.01 3.22
C PRO A 41 8.56 5.71 3.95
N PRO A 42 8.41 5.76 5.29
CA PRO A 42 7.86 4.64 6.02
C PRO A 42 6.48 4.29 5.44
N VAL A 43 6.18 3.00 5.38
CA VAL A 43 4.81 2.56 5.12
C VAL A 43 3.96 3.14 6.24
N PRO A 44 2.88 3.89 5.95
CA PRO A 44 1.99 4.35 7.00
C PRO A 44 1.58 3.14 7.81
N GLU A 45 1.69 3.23 9.14
CA GLU A 45 1.15 2.18 9.98
C GLU A 45 -0.31 2.04 9.57
N LEU A 46 -0.66 0.87 9.01
CA LEU A 46 -2.06 0.52 8.89
C LEU A 46 -2.54 0.51 10.34
N GLY A 47 -3.12 1.63 10.78
CA GLY A 47 -4.09 1.59 11.86
C GLY A 47 -4.98 0.41 11.52
N ALA A 48 -5.02 -0.56 12.42
CA ALA A 48 -5.71 -1.82 12.23
C ALA A 48 -7.00 -1.56 11.43
N THR A 49 -7.16 -2.24 10.29
CA THR A 49 -8.27 -2.10 9.34
C THR A 49 -8.35 -0.81 8.52
N SER A 50 -7.58 -0.70 7.44
CA SER A 50 -8.09 -0.05 6.23
C SER A 50 -7.25 -0.44 5.01
N GLY A 51 -7.88 -1.08 4.03
CA GLY A 51 -7.39 -1.00 2.65
C GLY A 51 -6.74 -2.24 2.04
N PHE A 52 -7.04 -3.45 2.53
CA PHE A 52 -7.18 -4.73 1.81
C PHE A 52 -7.20 -5.83 2.89
N SER A 53 -7.99 -6.88 2.74
CA SER A 53 -8.05 -8.01 3.69
C SER A 53 -8.64 -7.72 5.09
N CYS A 54 -9.33 -6.58 5.31
CA CYS A 54 -9.97 -6.30 6.60
C CYS A 54 -11.11 -7.26 6.96
N MET A 55 -11.67 -7.95 5.97
CA MET A 55 -12.70 -8.99 6.10
C MET A 55 -12.22 -10.35 5.58
N SER A 56 -10.90 -10.54 5.44
CA SER A 56 -10.37 -11.83 5.01
C SER A 56 -10.60 -12.87 6.10
N GLY A 57 -11.23 -13.98 5.72
CA GLY A 57 -11.61 -15.05 6.66
C GLY A 57 -12.91 -14.82 7.43
N THR A 58 -13.64 -13.72 7.18
CA THR A 58 -14.97 -13.50 7.78
C THR A 58 -16.13 -13.90 6.85
N ALA A 59 -15.84 -14.41 5.65
CA ALA A 59 -16.87 -14.90 4.73
C ALA A 59 -17.26 -16.33 5.10
N GLU A 60 -18.56 -16.58 5.23
CA GLU A 60 -19.13 -17.91 5.41
C GLU A 60 -19.73 -18.37 4.08
N GLU A 61 -19.49 -19.64 3.72
CA GLU A 61 -20.12 -20.27 2.56
C GLU A 61 -21.53 -20.73 2.96
N LEU A 62 -22.53 -19.92 2.61
CA LEU A 62 -23.92 -20.33 2.65
C LEU A 62 -24.16 -21.15 1.37
N GLU A 63 -24.52 -22.43 1.52
CA GLU A 63 -24.68 -23.39 0.42
C GLU A 63 -25.78 -22.94 -0.57
N ASP A 64 -27.00 -23.46 -0.47
CA ASP A 64 -28.08 -23.02 -1.34
C ASP A 64 -28.79 -21.81 -0.72
N ILE A 65 -28.32 -20.61 -1.07
CA ILE A 65 -28.98 -19.34 -0.69
C ILE A 65 -30.38 -19.18 -1.29
N LEU A 66 -30.76 -20.06 -2.22
CA LEU A 66 -32.06 -20.06 -2.87
C LEU A 66 -32.97 -21.18 -2.35
N ALA A 67 -32.55 -22.03 -1.41
CA ALA A 67 -33.38 -23.16 -0.97
C ALA A 67 -34.34 -22.81 0.17
N PRO A 68 -35.60 -23.30 0.13
CA PRO A 68 -36.33 -23.87 -0.99
C PRO A 68 -37.24 -22.79 -1.58
N LEU A 69 -36.72 -21.98 -2.49
CA LEU A 69 -37.53 -21.01 -3.22
C LEU A 69 -38.29 -21.74 -4.32
N ASP A 70 -39.61 -21.58 -4.36
CA ASP A 70 -40.45 -22.20 -5.37
C ASP A 70 -40.13 -21.57 -6.74
N PRO A 71 -39.90 -22.36 -7.81
CA PRO A 71 -39.74 -21.84 -9.16
C PRO A 71 -40.87 -20.89 -9.62
N GLY A 72 -42.05 -20.93 -8.99
CA GLY A 72 -43.16 -20.00 -9.22
C GLY A 72 -43.02 -18.60 -8.60
N ASP A 73 -42.07 -18.39 -7.68
CA ASP A 73 -41.89 -17.10 -6.99
C ASP A 73 -41.10 -16.07 -7.81
N TRP A 74 -40.52 -16.47 -8.95
CA TRP A 74 -39.76 -15.59 -9.85
C TRP A 74 -40.57 -15.14 -11.07
N ASN A 75 -41.27 -14.00 -10.96
CA ASN A 75 -41.90 -13.29 -12.09
C ASN A 75 -40.94 -12.29 -12.79
N ALA A 76 -39.64 -12.60 -12.89
CA ALA A 76 -38.63 -11.63 -13.36
C ALA A 76 -38.09 -11.86 -14.79
N LEU A 77 -38.56 -12.88 -15.53
CA LEU A 77 -38.13 -13.16 -16.90
C LEU A 77 -39.32 -13.47 -17.83
N GLN A 78 -40.27 -12.52 -17.93
CA GLN A 78 -41.18 -12.49 -19.07
C GLN A 78 -40.45 -12.03 -20.34
#